data_AF-A0A962EJN5-F1
#
_entry.id   AF-A0A962EJN5-F1
#
_cell.length_a   1.000
_cell.length_b   1.000
_cell.length_c   1.000
_cell.angle_alpha   90.00
_cell.angle_beta   90.00
_cell.angle_gamma   90.00
#
_symmetry.space_group_name_H-M   'P 1'
#
loop_
_entity.id
_entity.type
_entity.pdbx_description
1 polymer ?
#
loop_
_entity_poly.entity_id
_entity_poly.type
_entity_poly.pdbx_seq_one_letter_code
_entity_poly.pdbx_strand_id
1 'polypeptide(L)'
;MSACYSEDDYEIVFMKINGRIEKEMMYSEFESILDSFLAYSEFAGQEVQCIYLVVSPQIKIKGAVFFIIGFDGAGNPDPRWNVPLRQLANEGMDGPDLGAGPIKLCCRSQTSVNWADKDLWDPDMDAKPNDFVLIRDVVKRNKLSLQE
;
A
#
# COMPACT_ATOMS: atom_id res chain seq x y z
N MET A 1 17.86 14.36 -7.78
CA MET A 1 17.53 13.12 -7.05
C MET A 1 17.07 12.12 -8.09
N SER A 2 17.78 11.00 -8.23
CA SER A 2 17.34 9.91 -9.10
C SER A 2 16.23 9.15 -8.37
N ALA A 3 15.16 8.77 -9.07
CA ALA A 3 14.11 7.94 -8.48
C ALA A 3 14.72 6.60 -8.03
N CYS A 4 14.41 6.12 -6.83
CA CYS A 4 14.90 4.83 -6.35
C CYS A 4 14.25 3.63 -7.08
N TYR A 5 13.22 3.89 -7.91
CA TYR A 5 12.42 2.88 -8.60
C TYR A 5 12.55 2.99 -10.12
N SER A 6 12.45 1.85 -10.80
CA SER A 6 12.48 1.74 -12.26
C SER A 6 11.12 2.08 -12.85
N GLU A 7 11.07 2.51 -14.12
CA GLU A 7 9.81 2.63 -14.87
C GLU A 7 9.12 1.26 -15.07
N ASP A 8 9.89 0.17 -15.00
CA ASP A 8 9.36 -1.21 -15.11
C ASP A 8 8.83 -1.77 -13.78
N ASP A 9 8.97 -1.04 -12.66
CA ASP A 9 8.47 -1.50 -11.38
C ASP A 9 6.94 -1.40 -11.34
N TYR A 10 6.30 -2.43 -10.80
CA TYR A 10 4.85 -2.48 -10.60
C TYR A 10 4.45 -1.72 -9.35
N GLU A 11 3.40 -0.91 -9.48
CA GLU A 11 2.75 -0.23 -8.37
C GLU A 11 1.43 -0.93 -8.06
N ILE A 12 1.27 -1.41 -6.83
CA ILE A 12 0.08 -2.17 -6.41
C ILE A 12 -0.46 -1.64 -5.08
N VAL A 13 -1.76 -1.82 -4.87
CA VAL A 13 -2.43 -1.48 -3.62
C VAL A 13 -3.15 -2.71 -3.09
N PHE A 14 -2.92 -3.01 -1.82
CA PHE A 14 -3.68 -3.98 -1.06
C PHE A 14 -4.63 -3.27 -0.10
N MET A 15 -5.87 -3.76 0.00
CA MET A 15 -6.85 -3.33 0.99
C MET A 15 -7.07 -4.46 1.99
N LYS A 16 -6.95 -4.12 3.26
CA LYS A 16 -6.93 -5.06 4.38
C LYS A 16 -8.13 -4.82 5.30
N ILE A 17 -8.81 -5.91 5.65
CA ILE A 17 -9.88 -5.94 6.66
C ILE A 17 -9.59 -7.09 7.62
N ASN A 18 -9.79 -6.86 8.92
CA ASN A 18 -9.69 -7.91 9.95
C ASN A 18 -8.42 -8.76 9.86
N GLY A 19 -7.27 -8.14 9.55
CA GLY A 19 -6.00 -8.84 9.45
C GLY A 19 -5.72 -9.53 8.10
N ARG A 20 -6.60 -9.40 7.10
CA ARG A 20 -6.50 -10.12 5.81
C ARG A 20 -6.54 -9.17 4.63
N ILE A 21 -5.79 -9.50 3.58
CA ILE A 21 -5.89 -8.80 2.29
C ILE A 21 -7.14 -9.29 1.58
N GLU A 22 -8.16 -8.43 1.50
CA GLU A 22 -9.44 -8.72 0.84
C GLU A 22 -9.43 -8.29 -0.63
N LYS A 23 -8.70 -7.21 -0.95
CA LYS A 23 -8.55 -6.75 -2.33
C LYS A 23 -7.10 -6.45 -2.68
N GLU A 24 -6.74 -6.81 -3.90
CA GLU A 24 -5.45 -6.54 -4.54
C GLU A 24 -5.76 -5.85 -5.87
N MET A 25 -5.04 -4.78 -6.19
CA MET A 25 -5.24 -4.06 -7.45
C MET A 25 -3.97 -3.34 -7.90
N MET A 26 -3.91 -2.99 -9.18
CA MET A 26 -2.89 -2.06 -9.69
C MET A 26 -3.13 -0.66 -9.10
N TYR A 27 -2.07 0.11 -8.92
CA TYR A 27 -2.21 1.48 -8.42
C TYR A 27 -3.08 2.36 -9.34
N SER A 28 -3.04 2.14 -10.65
CA SER A 28 -3.93 2.83 -11.60
C SER A 28 -5.42 2.49 -11.41
N GLU A 29 -5.73 1.26 -11.01
CA GLU A 29 -7.10 0.89 -10.61
C GLU A 29 -7.48 1.66 -9.35
N PHE A 30 -6.59 1.76 -8.36
CA PHE A 30 -6.82 2.55 -7.15
C PHE A 30 -7.03 4.05 -7.43
N GLU A 31 -6.24 4.66 -8.33
CA GLU A 31 -6.43 6.04 -8.78
C GLU A 31 -7.83 6.24 -9.37
N SER A 32 -8.33 5.26 -10.13
CA SER A 32 -9.70 5.30 -10.67
C SER A 32 -10.78 5.25 -9.58
N ILE A 33 -10.51 4.63 -8.44
CA ILE A 33 -11.41 4.65 -7.28
C ILE A 33 -11.47 6.05 -6.69
N LEU A 34 -10.31 6.69 -6.49
CA LEU A 34 -10.22 8.05 -5.93
C LEU A 34 -10.93 9.08 -6.80
N ASP A 35 -10.86 8.92 -8.12
CA ASP A 35 -11.57 9.76 -9.08
C ASP A 35 -13.10 9.48 -9.13
N SER A 36 -13.61 8.64 -8.21
CA SER A 36 -15.02 8.31 -8.03
C SER A 36 -15.66 7.55 -9.20
N PHE A 37 -14.87 6.84 -10.00
CA PHE A 37 -15.42 6.00 -11.08
C PHE A 37 -16.05 4.70 -10.56
N LEU A 38 -15.76 4.28 -9.32
CA LEU A 38 -16.21 3.01 -8.74
C LEU A 38 -16.48 3.16 -7.22
N ALA A 39 -17.64 2.66 -6.77
CA ALA A 39 -17.97 2.55 -5.35
C ALA A 39 -17.76 1.11 -4.85
N TYR A 40 -17.24 0.98 -3.62
CA TYR A 40 -16.97 -0.31 -2.97
C TYR A 40 -17.90 -0.53 -1.79
N SER A 41 -19.02 -1.18 -2.04
CA SER A 41 -20.05 -1.43 -1.02
C SER A 41 -19.53 -2.24 0.18
N GLU A 42 -18.55 -3.11 -0.03
CA GLU A 42 -17.89 -3.89 1.03
C GLU A 42 -17.10 -3.03 2.02
N PHE A 43 -16.76 -1.79 1.64
CA PHE A 43 -16.03 -0.82 2.46
C PHE A 43 -16.92 0.30 2.99
N ALA A 44 -18.22 0.30 2.68
CA ALA A 44 -19.13 1.37 3.07
C ALA A 44 -19.09 1.63 4.59
N GLY A 45 -18.86 2.90 4.95
CA GLY A 45 -18.79 3.38 6.33
C GLY A 45 -17.56 2.92 7.13
N GLN A 46 -16.50 2.46 6.47
CA GLN A 46 -15.30 1.94 7.11
C GLN A 46 -14.07 2.79 6.82
N GLU A 47 -13.14 2.83 7.79
CA GLU A 47 -11.75 3.17 7.54
C GLU A 47 -10.99 1.89 7.21
N VAL A 48 -10.38 1.86 6.02
CA VAL A 48 -9.71 0.67 5.49
C VAL A 48 -8.21 0.85 5.58
N GLN A 49 -7.53 -0.12 6.17
CA GLN A 49 -6.07 -0.21 6.14
C GLN A 49 -5.63 -0.65 4.75
N CYS A 50 -4.78 0.14 4.13
CA CYS A 50 -4.24 -0.10 2.81
C CYS A 50 -2.72 -0.14 2.84
N ILE A 51 -2.15 -0.79 1.84
CA ILE A 51 -0.70 -0.93 1.68
C ILE A 51 -0.39 -0.69 0.20
N TYR A 52 0.30 0.42 -0.09
CA TYR A 52 0.86 0.68 -1.40
C TYR A 52 2.23 0.02 -1.46
N LEU A 53 2.51 -0.72 -2.53
CA LEU A 53 3.77 -1.43 -2.73
C LEU A 53 4.37 -1.10 -4.08
N VAL A 54 5.70 -0.98 -4.09
CA VAL A 54 6.50 -0.99 -5.32
C VAL A 54 7.15 -2.36 -5.43
N VAL A 55 6.91 -3.06 -6.54
CA VAL A 55 7.33 -4.44 -6.77
C VAL A 55 8.13 -4.52 -8.07
N SER A 56 9.33 -5.09 -8.02
CA SER A 56 10.15 -5.26 -9.21
C SER A 56 9.59 -6.31 -10.17
N PRO A 57 10.03 -6.33 -11.45
CA PRO A 57 9.66 -7.38 -12.39
C PRO A 57 9.92 -8.80 -11.87
N GLN A 58 10.96 -8.99 -11.03
CA GLN A 58 11.30 -10.27 -10.39
C GLN A 58 10.44 -10.59 -9.13
N ILE A 59 9.29 -9.93 -8.97
CA ILE A 59 8.34 -10.11 -7.87
C ILE A 59 9.01 -9.88 -6.50
N LYS A 60 9.83 -8.82 -6.42
CA LYS A 60 10.50 -8.39 -5.18
C LYS A 60 9.91 -7.07 -4.72
N ILE A 61 9.44 -7.03 -3.46
CA ILE A 61 8.97 -5.78 -2.85
C ILE A 61 10.19 -4.88 -2.63
N LYS A 62 10.15 -3.67 -3.17
CA LYS A 62 11.19 -2.63 -3.05
C LYS A 62 10.75 -1.50 -2.12
N GLY A 63 9.45 -1.22 -2.05
CA GLY A 63 8.89 -0.14 -1.26
C GLY A 63 7.51 -0.48 -0.69
N ALA A 64 7.18 0.07 0.48
CA ALA A 64 5.88 -0.07 1.11
C ALA A 64 5.45 1.22 1.83
N VAL A 65 4.19 1.62 1.63
CA VAL A 65 3.54 2.72 2.38
C VAL A 65 2.27 2.20 3.03
N PHE A 66 2.19 2.32 4.35
CA PHE A 66 1.08 1.86 5.17
C PHE A 66 0.12 3.01 5.45
N PHE A 67 -1.04 3.03 4.78
CA PHE A 67 -1.98 4.14 4.81
C PHE A 67 -3.42 3.72 5.10
N ILE A 68 -4.25 4.66 5.53
CA ILE A 68 -5.68 4.47 5.79
C ILE A 68 -6.45 5.32 4.78
N ILE A 69 -7.56 4.79 4.28
CA ILE A 69 -8.55 5.56 3.52
C ILE A 69 -9.95 5.30 4.08
N GLY A 70 -10.72 6.38 4.28
CA GLY A 70 -12.10 6.29 4.70
C GLY A 70 -13.05 6.14 3.53
N PHE A 71 -14.15 5.43 3.73
CA PHE A 71 -15.25 5.32 2.79
C PHE A 71 -16.56 5.81 3.43
N ASP A 72 -17.37 6.53 2.66
CA ASP A 72 -18.68 6.99 3.10
C ASP A 72 -19.72 5.85 3.18
N GLY A 73 -20.93 6.15 3.64
CA GLY A 73 -22.00 5.15 3.77
C GLY A 73 -22.51 4.55 2.45
N ALA A 74 -22.11 5.11 1.30
CA ALA A 74 -22.39 4.58 -0.03
C ALA A 74 -21.18 3.81 -0.62
N GLY A 75 -20.05 3.75 0.09
CA GLY A 75 -18.83 3.09 -0.37
C GLY A 75 -17.98 3.95 -1.31
N ASN A 76 -18.17 5.28 -1.32
CA ASN A 76 -17.26 6.18 -2.03
C ASN A 76 -16.05 6.50 -1.14
N PRO A 77 -14.82 6.57 -1.69
CA PRO A 77 -13.67 6.99 -0.91
C PRO A 77 -13.79 8.46 -0.46
N ASP A 78 -13.13 8.83 0.65
CA ASP A 78 -13.09 10.23 1.11
C ASP A 78 -12.45 11.12 0.03
N PRO A 79 -13.19 12.08 -0.56
CA PRO A 79 -12.67 12.93 -1.63
C PRO A 79 -11.58 13.90 -1.15
N ARG A 80 -11.36 14.02 0.18
CA ARG A 80 -10.28 14.84 0.75
C ARG A 80 -8.98 14.06 0.91
N TRP A 81 -8.99 12.75 0.71
CA TRP A 81 -7.82 11.92 0.85
C TRP A 81 -6.81 12.22 -0.27
N ASN A 82 -5.56 12.54 0.09
CA ASN A 82 -4.56 13.05 -0.85
C ASN A 82 -3.12 12.65 -0.49
N VAL A 83 -2.92 11.52 0.19
CA VAL A 83 -1.59 11.08 0.63
C VAL A 83 -0.69 10.81 -0.60
N PRO A 84 0.54 11.39 -0.66
CA PRO A 84 1.40 11.28 -1.83
C PRO A 84 2.21 9.95 -1.81
N LEU A 85 1.53 8.83 -2.05
CA LEU A 85 2.08 7.48 -1.88
C LEU A 85 3.41 7.24 -2.62
N ARG A 86 3.50 7.65 -3.90
CA ARG A 86 4.74 7.54 -4.70
C ARG A 86 5.92 8.29 -4.06
N GLN A 87 5.68 9.50 -3.58
CA GLN A 87 6.71 10.30 -2.93
C GLN A 87 7.14 9.66 -1.61
N LEU A 88 6.18 9.24 -0.77
CA LEU A 88 6.46 8.59 0.50
C LEU A 88 7.23 7.27 0.33
N ALA A 89 6.90 6.48 -0.71
CA ALA A 89 7.65 5.27 -1.02
C ALA A 89 9.09 5.58 -1.43
N ASN A 90 9.33 6.68 -2.17
CA ASN A 90 10.67 7.05 -2.62
C ASN A 90 11.52 7.68 -1.51
N GLU A 91 10.90 8.42 -0.58
CA GLU A 91 11.55 9.10 0.55
C GLU A 91 11.60 8.26 1.84
N GLY A 92 10.99 7.07 1.82
CA GLY A 92 10.91 6.18 2.97
C GLY A 92 12.28 5.80 3.56
N MET A 93 12.27 5.47 4.85
CA MET A 93 13.44 4.96 5.55
C MET A 93 13.66 3.48 5.23
N ASP A 94 14.81 2.92 5.63
CA ASP A 94 15.06 1.49 5.43
C ASP A 94 14.22 0.67 6.42
N GLY A 95 13.43 -0.24 5.88
CA GLY A 95 12.60 -1.20 6.60
C GLY A 95 13.21 -2.61 6.63
N PRO A 96 12.41 -3.64 6.95
CA PRO A 96 12.89 -5.03 6.97
C PRO A 96 13.25 -5.54 5.58
N ASP A 97 14.13 -6.55 5.53
CA ASP A 97 14.45 -7.28 4.29
C ASP A 97 13.38 -8.35 4.01
N LEU A 98 12.76 -8.26 2.83
CA LEU A 98 11.72 -9.19 2.36
C LEU A 98 12.22 -10.20 1.32
N GLY A 99 13.54 -10.36 1.19
CA GLY A 99 14.21 -11.34 0.33
C GLY A 99 14.94 -10.75 -0.87
N ALA A 100 15.27 -9.46 -0.84
CA ALA A 100 16.06 -8.74 -1.85
C ALA A 100 16.82 -7.53 -1.27
N GLY A 101 17.04 -7.49 0.04
CA GLY A 101 17.56 -6.34 0.77
C GLY A 101 16.45 -5.54 1.48
N PRO A 102 16.83 -4.55 2.31
CA PRO A 102 15.88 -3.68 3.00
C PRO A 102 14.94 -2.98 2.01
N ILE A 103 13.64 -3.01 2.29
CA ILE A 103 12.67 -2.22 1.54
C ILE A 103 12.71 -0.76 1.98
N LYS A 104 12.27 0.16 1.13
CA LYS A 104 11.88 1.49 1.58
C LYS A 104 10.53 1.41 2.27
N LEU A 105 10.43 1.97 3.47
CA LEU A 105 9.26 1.91 4.32
C LEU A 105 8.83 3.31 4.71
N CYS A 106 7.54 3.57 4.54
CA CYS A 106 6.85 4.69 5.16
C CYS A 106 5.62 4.17 5.90
N CYS A 107 5.52 4.53 7.17
CA CYS A 107 4.37 4.26 8.04
C CYS A 107 4.24 5.43 9.02
N ARG A 108 3.22 5.41 9.89
CA ARG A 108 2.96 6.52 10.82
C ARG A 108 4.19 6.87 11.69
N SER A 109 4.84 5.89 12.28
CA SER A 109 6.06 6.11 13.08
C SER A 109 7.32 6.40 12.24
N GLN A 110 7.24 6.30 10.91
CA GLN A 110 8.37 6.40 9.97
C GLN A 110 8.01 7.22 8.72
N THR A 111 7.41 8.40 8.92
CA THR A 111 7.13 9.36 7.83
C THR A 111 8.00 10.61 7.95
N SER A 112 8.42 11.15 6.81
CA SER A 112 9.05 12.47 6.71
C SER A 112 8.02 13.62 6.70
N VAL A 113 6.72 13.29 6.60
CA VAL A 113 5.64 14.23 6.31
C VAL A 113 4.59 14.22 7.44
N ASN A 114 4.72 15.19 8.35
CA ASN A 114 3.91 15.24 9.57
C ASN A 114 2.40 15.48 9.36
N TRP A 115 1.96 15.97 8.19
CA TRP A 115 0.54 16.22 7.94
C TRP A 115 -0.23 14.95 7.55
N ALA A 116 0.46 13.97 6.97
CA ALA A 116 -0.15 12.72 6.49
C ALA A 116 -0.35 11.69 7.61
N ASP A 117 0.18 11.95 8.81
CA ASP A 117 0.26 11.01 9.94
C ASP A 117 -1.09 10.38 10.33
N LYS A 118 -2.18 11.16 10.22
CA LYS A 118 -3.54 10.70 10.52
C LYS A 118 -4.07 9.66 9.53
N ASP A 119 -3.53 9.66 8.32
CA ASP A 119 -3.90 8.76 7.23
C ASP A 119 -2.84 7.67 7.03
N LEU A 120 -1.92 7.50 8.00
CA LEU A 120 -0.93 6.43 8.04
C LEU A 120 -1.17 5.50 9.24
N TRP A 121 -0.73 4.25 9.13
CA TRP A 121 -0.75 3.29 10.23
C TRP A 121 0.57 2.56 10.36
N ASP A 122 0.84 1.99 11.54
CA ASP A 122 2.07 1.23 11.80
C ASP A 122 1.82 -0.28 11.58
N PRO A 123 2.64 -0.97 10.77
CA PRO A 123 2.55 -2.42 10.63
C PRO A 123 2.75 -3.14 11.97
N ASP A 124 1.96 -4.18 12.20
CA ASP A 124 2.08 -5.03 13.38
C ASP A 124 3.14 -6.12 13.13
N MET A 125 4.20 -6.08 13.94
CA MET A 125 5.31 -7.03 13.91
C MET A 125 5.09 -8.27 14.79
N ASP A 126 4.18 -8.17 15.76
CA ASP A 126 3.89 -9.21 16.76
C ASP A 126 2.75 -10.14 16.31
N ALA A 127 1.93 -9.69 15.36
CA ALA A 127 0.91 -10.51 14.70
C ALA A 127 1.49 -11.76 14.02
N LYS A 128 0.67 -12.81 13.87
CA LYS A 128 1.04 -14.07 13.22
C LYS A 128 0.03 -14.45 12.12
N PRO A 129 0.41 -14.39 10.83
CA PRO A 129 1.63 -13.78 10.31
C PRO A 129 1.65 -12.26 10.55
N ASN A 130 2.84 -11.66 10.63
CA ASN A 130 2.97 -10.20 10.72
C ASN A 130 2.69 -9.56 9.35
N ASP A 131 2.45 -8.24 9.33
CA ASP A 131 2.04 -7.55 8.10
C ASP A 131 3.06 -7.67 6.96
N PHE A 132 4.36 -7.70 7.28
CA PHE A 132 5.42 -7.87 6.28
C PHE A 132 5.47 -9.26 5.66
N VAL A 133 5.27 -10.31 6.48
CA VAL A 133 5.14 -11.69 6.00
C VAL A 133 3.88 -11.83 5.15
N LEU A 134 2.78 -11.22 5.57
CA LEU A 134 1.52 -11.22 4.84
C LEU A 134 1.70 -10.63 3.42
N ILE A 135 2.24 -9.40 3.30
CA ILE A 135 2.41 -8.78 1.98
C ILE A 135 3.39 -9.54 1.09
N ARG A 136 4.48 -10.07 1.65
CA ARG A 136 5.46 -10.87 0.91
C ARG A 136 4.80 -12.11 0.30
N ASP A 137 4.00 -12.82 1.09
CA ASP A 137 3.36 -14.05 0.66
C ASP A 137 2.24 -13.78 -0.37
N VAL A 138 1.50 -12.68 -0.21
CA VAL A 138 0.49 -12.24 -1.19
C VAL A 138 1.13 -11.83 -2.51
N VAL A 139 2.20 -11.01 -2.49
CA VAL A 139 2.93 -10.63 -3.71
C VAL A 139 3.50 -11.86 -4.42
N LYS A 140 4.09 -12.80 -3.67
CA LYS A 140 4.64 -14.05 -4.21
C LYS A 140 3.59 -14.93 -4.88
N ARG A 141 2.34 -14.90 -4.41
CA ARG A 141 1.22 -15.60 -5.07
C ARG A 141 0.91 -15.02 -6.45
N ASN A 142 1.26 -13.75 -6.68
CA ASN A 142 1.14 -13.03 -7.95
C ASN A 142 -0.27 -13.13 -8.59
N LYS A 143 -1.32 -12.87 -7.79
CA LYS A 143 -2.72 -12.94 -8.26
C LYS A 143 -2.99 -11.95 -9.39
N LEU A 144 -2.30 -10.81 -9.39
CA LEU A 144 -2.39 -9.77 -10.41
C LEU A 144 -1.71 -10.16 -11.73
N SER A 145 -1.06 -11.33 -11.80
CA SER A 145 -0.34 -11.80 -13.00
C SER A 145 0.68 -10.79 -13.52
N LEU A 146 1.41 -10.17 -12.60
CA LEU A 146 2.54 -9.28 -12.91
C LEU A 146 3.54 -10.06 -13.77
N GLN A 147 3.90 -9.52 -14.92
CA GLN A 147 4.77 -10.20 -15.89
C GLN A 147 6.25 -9.98 -15.54
N GLU A 148 7.11 -10.93 -15.88
CA GLU A 148 8.56 -10.74 -15.75
C GLU A 148 9.15 -10.03 -16.97
#